data_AF-A0A928U577-F1
#
_entry.id   AF-A0A928U577-F1
#
_cell.length_a   1.000
_cell.length_b   1.000
_cell.length_c   1.000
_cell.angle_alpha   90.00
_cell.angle_beta   90.00
_cell.angle_gamma   90.00
#
_symmetry.space_group_name_H-M   'P 1'
#
loop_
_entity.id
_entity.type
_entity.pdbx_description
1 polymer ?
#
loop_
_entity_poly.entity_id
_entity_poly.type
_entity_poly.pdbx_seq_one_letter_code
_entity_poly.pdbx_strand_id
1 'polypeptide(L)' 'MTVEEGLAQLTTICSMEVTIKGQKASCQKIPCPRQQSHELLEALQIKLPEVLPSRNIRVVTRKKLAVRRKSQ' A
#
# COMPACT_ATOMS: atom_id res chain seq x y z
N MET A 1 -21.77 9.84 -11.70
CA MET A 1 -20.89 9.56 -10.57
C MET A 1 -20.71 10.85 -9.80
N THR A 2 -20.99 10.85 -8.50
CA THR A 2 -20.73 11.99 -7.62
C THR A 2 -19.27 11.98 -7.15
N VAL A 3 -18.83 13.06 -6.50
CA VAL A 3 -17.47 13.16 -5.95
C VAL A 3 -17.26 12.10 -4.86
N GLU A 4 -18.24 11.91 -3.98
CA GLU A 4 -18.21 10.96 -2.88
C GLU A 4 -18.13 9.52 -3.39
N GLU A 5 -18.92 9.19 -4.42
CA GLU A 5 -18.87 7.89 -5.08
C GLU A 5 -17.50 7.62 -5.70
N GLY A 6 -16.92 8.62 -6.39
CA GLY A 6 -15.60 8.50 -7.00
C GLY A 6 -14.50 8.26 -5.97
N LEU A 7 -14.52 8.99 -4.84
CA LEU A 7 -13.58 8.78 -3.74
C LEU A 7 -13.77 7.39 -3.11
N ALA A 8 -15.00 6.97 -2.86
CA ALA A 8 -15.28 5.63 -2.35
C ALA A 8 -14.70 4.55 -3.27
N GLN A 9 -14.84 4.68 -4.59
CA GLN A 9 -14.22 3.76 -5.55
C GLN A 9 -12.69 3.76 -5.48
N LEU A 10 -12.05 4.92 -5.41
CA LEU A 10 -10.59 5.01 -5.32
C LEU A 10 -10.05 4.41 -4.01
N THR A 11 -10.78 4.55 -2.90
CA THR A 11 -10.40 3.94 -1.61
C THR A 11 -10.39 2.42 -1.62
N THR A 12 -11.01 1.77 -2.62
CA THR A 12 -10.97 0.30 -2.75
C THR A 12 -9.64 -0.23 -3.26
N ILE A 13 -8.81 0.62 -3.87
CA ILE A 13 -7.49 0.24 -4.37
C ILE A 13 -6.56 0.02 -3.17
N CYS A 14 -6.08 -1.21 -2.99
CA CYS A 14 -5.20 -1.58 -1.88
C CYS A 14 -4.00 -2.38 -2.37
N SER A 15 -2.92 -2.40 -1.59
CA SER A 15 -1.76 -3.24 -1.85
C SER A 15 -1.88 -4.58 -1.13
N MET A 16 -1.48 -5.66 -1.80
CA MET A 16 -1.40 -7.01 -1.23
C MET A 16 0.05 -7.36 -0.94
N GLU A 17 0.34 -7.89 0.26
CA GLU A 17 1.68 -8.41 0.56
C GLU A 17 1.85 -9.80 -0.06
N VAL A 18 2.93 -9.97 -0.81
CA VAL A 18 3.35 -11.24 -1.41
C VAL A 18 4.63 -11.68 -0.71
N THR A 19 4.59 -12.87 -0.11
CA THR A 19 5.74 -13.49 0.56
C THR A 19 6.22 -14.70 -0.23
N ILE A 20 7.52 -14.82 -0.46
CA ILE A 20 8.09 -15.99 -1.13
C ILE A 20 8.34 -17.09 -0.09
N LYS A 21 7.64 -18.22 -0.21
CA LYS A 21 7.74 -19.34 0.74
C LYS A 21 9.19 -19.83 0.82
N GLY A 22 9.73 -19.89 2.04
CA GLY A 22 11.11 -20.32 2.29
C GLY A 22 12.17 -19.23 2.15
N GLN A 23 11.79 -17.99 1.80
CA GLN A 23 12.71 -16.85 1.71
C GLN A 23 12.25 -15.71 2.63
N LYS A 24 13.21 -14.91 3.13
CA LYS A 24 12.93 -13.69 3.91
C LYS A 24 12.60 -12.48 3.03
N ALA A 25 12.09 -12.71 1.82
CA ALA A 25 11.76 -11.69 0.85
C ALA A 25 10.24 -11.53 0.74
N SER A 26 9.77 -10.28 0.81
CA SER A 26 8.39 -9.91 0.53
C SER A 26 8.34 -8.71 -0.41
N CYS A 27 7.21 -8.48 -1.05
CA CYS A 27 6.91 -7.26 -1.78
C CYS A 27 5.43 -6.93 -1.65
N GLN A 28 5.06 -5.69 -1.94
CA GLN A 28 3.64 -5.33 -2.02
C GLN A 28 3.26 -5.21 -3.49
N LYS A 29 2.25 -5.95 -3.91
CA LYS A 29 1.69 -5.88 -5.27
C LYS A 29 0.41 -5.07 -5.24
N ILE A 30 0.24 -4.16 -6.20
CA ILE A 30 -1.05 -3.50 -6.41
C ILE A 30 -1.83 -4.35 -7.43
N PRO A 31 -3.02 -4.86 -7.08
CA PRO A 31 -3.84 -5.61 -8.03
C PRO A 31 -4.32 -4.67 -9.15
N CYS A 32 -4.62 -5.23 -10.32
CA CYS A 32 -5.22 -4.46 -11.40
C CYS A 32 -6.55 -3.84 -10.92
N PRO A 33 -6.69 -2.51 -10.97
CA PRO A 33 -7.93 -1.85 -10.56
C PRO A 33 -9.11 -2.30 -11.43
N ARG A 34 -10.32 -2.27 -10.85
CA ARG A 34 -11.57 -2.50 -11.61
C ARG A 34 -11.74 -1.40 -12.65
N GLN A 35 -12.52 -1.67 -13.70
CA GLN A 35 -12.70 -0.76 -14.85
C GLN A 35 -13.02 0.68 -14.42
N GLN A 36 -14.00 0.87 -13.54
CA GLN A 36 -14.38 2.21 -13.05
C GLN A 36 -13.22 2.92 -12.34
N SER A 37 -12.50 2.23 -11.45
CA SER A 37 -11.34 2.80 -10.75
C SER A 37 -10.19 3.11 -11.71
N HIS A 38 -10.00 2.29 -12.75
CA HIS A 38 -8.99 2.51 -13.79
C HIS A 38 -9.28 3.79 -14.59
N GLU A 39 -10.52 3.96 -15.05
CA GLU A 39 -10.97 5.17 -15.76
C GLU A 39 -10.77 6.43 -14.92
N LEU A 40 -11.01 6.35 -13.60
CA LEU A 40 -10.76 7.46 -12.67
C LEU A 40 -9.28 7.80 -12.54
N LEU A 41 -8.41 6.80 -12.42
CA LEU A 41 -6.96 7.01 -12.35
C LEU A 41 -6.42 7.61 -13.65
N GLU A 42 -6.94 7.17 -14.80
CA GLU A 42 -6.57 7.69 -16.12
C GLU A 42 -7.00 9.14 -16.30
N ALA A 43 -8.24 9.48 -15.90
CA ALA A 43 -8.72 10.86 -15.91
C ALA A 43 -7.88 11.79 -15.01
N LEU A 44 -7.38 11.27 -13.88
CA LEU A 44 -6.46 11.96 -12.98
C LEU A 44 -4.99 11.92 -13.43
N GLN A 45 -4.69 11.22 -14.53
CA GLN A 45 -3.34 11.00 -15.05
C GLN A 45 -2.38 10.34 -14.05
N ILE A 46 -2.91 9.51 -13.16
CA ILE A 46 -2.14 8.77 -12.14
C ILE A 46 -1.81 7.38 -12.66
N LYS A 47 -0.52 7.04 -12.68
CA LYS A 47 -0.05 5.67 -12.98
C LYS A 47 0.36 4.97 -11.70
N LEU A 48 -0.30 3.85 -11.40
CA LEU A 48 0.06 3.02 -10.26
C LEU A 48 1.21 2.07 -10.62
N PRO A 49 2.19 1.87 -9.71
CA PRO A 49 3.22 0.86 -9.90
C PRO A 49 2.62 -0.54 -9.75
N GLU A 50 3.10 -1.51 -10.53
CA GLU A 50 2.65 -2.90 -10.38
C GLU A 50 3.14 -3.50 -9.05
N VAL A 51 4.36 -3.16 -8.63
CA VAL A 51 5.01 -3.67 -7.43
C VAL A 51 5.69 -2.54 -6.67
N LEU A 52 5.50 -2.53 -5.36
CA LEU A 52 6.25 -1.74 -4.40
C LEU A 52 7.34 -2.63 -3.76
N PRO A 53 8.63 -2.30 -3.94
CA PRO A 53 9.71 -3.12 -3.41
C PRO A 53 9.76 -3.04 -1.88
N SER A 54 9.84 -4.19 -1.20
CA SER A 54 10.14 -4.21 0.24
C SER A 54 11.62 -3.94 0.46
N ARG A 55 11.93 -3.04 1.39
CA ARG A 55 13.30 -2.80 1.86
C ARG A 55 13.61 -3.54 3.16
N ASN A 56 12.66 -4.30 3.71
CA ASN A 56 12.79 -5.00 5.00
C ASN A 56 13.37 -4.11 6.14
N ILE A 57 13.07 -2.81 6.11
CA ILE A 57 13.60 -1.85 7.08
C ILE A 57 12.79 -1.97 8.37
N ARG A 58 13.48 -2.06 9.51
CA ARG A 58 12.84 -2.01 10.82
C ARG A 58 12.35 -0.59 11.10
N VAL A 59 11.07 -0.35 10.89
CA VAL A 59 10.44 0.93 11.23
C VAL A 59 10.07 0.95 12.72
N VAL A 60 10.62 1.91 13.45
CA VAL A 60 10.31 2.17 14.86
C VAL A 60 9.54 3.48 14.98
N THR A 61 8.49 3.50 15.81
CA THR A 61 7.75 4.74 16.10
C THR A 61 8.31 5.39 17.35
N ARG A 62 8.11 6.71 17.49
CA ARG A 62 8.50 7.46 18.69
C ARG A 62 7.97 6.82 19.98
N LYS A 63 6.73 6.32 19.96
CA LYS A 63 6.10 5.59 21.07
C LYS A 63 6.86 4.29 21.40
N LYS A 64 7.19 3.47 20.38
CA LYS A 64 7.95 2.22 20.55
C LYS A 64 9.37 2.47 21.11
N LEU A 65 10.00 3.58 20.73
CA LEU A 65 11.32 3.97 21.24
C LEU A 65 11.30 4.38 22.72
N ALA A 66 10.26 5.11 23.15
CA ALA A 66 10.14 5.56 24.54
C ALA A 66 9.97 4.41 25.53
N VAL A 67 9.21 3.37 25.17
CA VAL A 67 9.03 2.16 26.00
C VAL A 67 10.36 1.44 26.21
N ARG A 68 11.15 1.26 25.15
CA ARG A 68 12.45 0.58 25.22
C ARG A 68 13.46 1.31 26.11
N ARG A 69 13.45 2.65 26.15
CA ARG A 69 14.35 3.45 26.99
C ARG A 69 14.00 3.38 28.48
N LYS A 70 12.76 3.05 28.84
CA LYS A 70 12.32 2.93 30.24
C LYS A 70 12.53 1.54 30.82
N SER A 71 12.69 0.53 29.96
CA SER A 71 12.91 -0.87 30.34
C SER A 71 14.40 -1.25 30.35
N GLN A 72 15.30 -0.28 30.30
CA GLN A 72 16.76 -0.42 30.30
C GLN A 72 17.31 0.48 31.40
#